data_AF-A0A8D9B4P7-F1
#
_entry.id   AF-A0A8D9B4P7-F1
#
_cell.length_a   1.000
_cell.length_b   1.000
_cell.length_c   1.000
_cell.angle_alpha   90.00
_cell.angle_beta   90.00
_cell.angle_gamma   90.00
#
_symmetry.space_group_name_H-M   'P 1'
#
loop_
_entity.id
_entity.type
_entity.pdbx_description
1 polymer ?
#
loop_
_entity_poly.entity_id
_entity_poly.type
_entity_poly.pdbx_seq_one_letter_code
_entity_poly.pdbx_strand_id
1 'polypeptide(L)'
;MALSKPSTSKSNKDRPRTFQEDWEMKYLFAETKTLKPICLICSTTVAIVKKYNLERHFKQNHSKFNQDYPEGSVLRTDFVNRKKRELCCQQNLFKKQSKEVESMVKASYKISLLLARKKKPFSDGEIVKEALSIFAQHCEDQNVKVSHFQEILLQDEWKTCPLISATKFKIL
;
A
#
# COMPACT_ATOMS: atom_id res chain seq x y z
N MET A 1 -42.28 -30.63 40.82
CA MET A 1 -41.03 -30.37 40.07
C MET A 1 -41.16 -28.98 39.45
N ALA A 2 -40.36 -28.01 39.89
CA ALA A 2 -40.45 -26.63 39.42
C ALA A 2 -39.66 -26.47 38.12
N LEU A 3 -40.33 -26.03 37.06
CA LEU A 3 -39.73 -25.74 35.76
C LEU A 3 -38.88 -24.46 35.86
N SER A 4 -37.58 -24.61 35.67
CA SER A 4 -36.61 -23.52 35.58
C SER A 4 -36.90 -22.64 34.35
N LYS A 5 -37.06 -21.33 34.57
CA LYS A 5 -37.18 -20.33 33.51
C LYS A 5 -35.86 -20.23 32.72
N PRO A 6 -35.87 -20.23 31.38
CA PRO A 6 -34.66 -19.94 30.62
C PRO A 6 -34.30 -18.45 30.76
N SER A 7 -33.09 -18.18 31.22
CA SER A 7 -32.49 -16.85 31.17
C SER A 7 -32.24 -16.49 29.70
N THR A 8 -33.16 -15.76 29.08
CA THR A 8 -32.89 -15.14 27.78
C THR A 8 -31.87 -14.04 28.00
N SER A 9 -30.58 -14.35 27.83
CA SER A 9 -29.57 -13.34 27.57
C SER A 9 -29.97 -12.65 26.27
N LYS A 10 -30.50 -11.42 26.37
CA LYS A 10 -30.74 -10.57 25.20
C LYS A 10 -29.38 -10.32 24.55
N SER A 11 -29.03 -11.14 23.55
CA SER A 11 -27.92 -10.86 22.66
C SER A 11 -28.28 -9.57 21.94
N ASN A 12 -27.61 -8.49 22.31
CA ASN A 12 -27.66 -7.21 21.62
C ASN A 12 -27.01 -7.40 20.23
N LYS A 13 -27.76 -8.04 19.33
CA LYS A 13 -27.45 -8.12 17.90
C LYS A 13 -27.90 -6.79 17.28
N ASP A 14 -27.02 -6.23 16.48
CA ASP A 14 -27.25 -5.07 15.61
C ASP A 14 -27.20 -3.67 16.21
N ARG A 15 -26.14 -3.39 16.97
CA ARG A 15 -25.48 -2.09 16.71
C ARG A 15 -24.49 -2.26 15.56
N PRO A 16 -24.51 -1.40 14.54
CA PRO A 16 -23.53 -1.45 13.47
C PRO A 16 -22.13 -1.42 14.10
N ARG A 17 -21.26 -2.34 13.67
CA ARG A 17 -19.86 -2.46 14.14
C ARG A 17 -18.99 -1.38 13.53
N THR A 18 -19.50 -0.15 13.51
CA THR A 18 -18.85 1.01 12.93
C THR A 18 -17.99 1.67 13.99
N PHE A 19 -16.83 2.14 13.54
CA PHE A 19 -15.98 2.97 14.38
C PHE A 19 -16.73 4.26 14.75
N GLN A 20 -16.54 4.72 15.99
CA GLN A 20 -17.13 5.98 16.46
C GLN A 20 -15.99 6.98 16.69
N GLU A 21 -16.13 8.20 16.18
CA GLU A 21 -15.11 9.25 16.31
C GLU A 21 -14.77 9.56 17.78
N ASP A 22 -15.75 9.48 18.67
CA ASP A 22 -15.57 9.59 20.11
C ASP A 22 -14.50 8.65 20.69
N TRP A 23 -14.31 7.47 20.09
CA TRP A 23 -13.33 6.49 20.55
C TRP A 23 -11.89 6.91 20.26
N GLU A 24 -11.71 7.81 19.31
CA GLU A 24 -10.41 8.41 19.02
C GLU A 24 -9.93 9.24 20.19
N MET A 25 -10.78 10.13 20.71
CA MET A 25 -10.41 10.96 21.85
C MET A 25 -10.44 10.16 23.16
N LYS A 26 -11.40 9.24 23.35
CA LYS A 26 -11.52 8.48 24.60
C LYS A 26 -10.49 7.37 24.74
N TYR A 27 -10.23 6.62 23.67
CA TYR A 27 -9.40 5.41 23.72
C TYR A 27 -8.15 5.48 22.83
N LEU A 28 -7.93 6.59 22.10
CA LEU A 28 -6.76 6.82 21.25
C LEU A 28 -6.62 5.79 20.13
N PHE A 29 -7.75 5.52 19.47
CA PHE A 29 -7.78 4.69 18.28
C PHE A 29 -8.11 5.51 17.04
N ALA A 30 -7.54 5.15 15.90
CA ALA A 30 -7.98 5.66 14.60
C ALA A 30 -8.51 4.50 13.75
N GLU A 31 -9.49 4.80 12.89
CA GLU A 31 -9.92 3.85 11.87
C GLU A 31 -8.94 3.86 10.69
N THR A 32 -8.53 2.68 10.26
CA THR A 32 -7.72 2.51 9.06
C THR A 32 -8.61 2.25 7.84
N LYS A 33 -8.03 2.35 6.63
CA LYS A 33 -8.75 2.03 5.38
C LYS A 33 -9.32 0.60 5.32
N THR A 34 -8.79 -0.32 6.14
CA THR A 34 -9.28 -1.70 6.22
C THR A 34 -10.43 -1.87 7.22
N LEU A 35 -11.02 -0.77 7.70
CA LEU A 35 -12.09 -0.73 8.71
C LEU A 35 -11.71 -1.40 10.03
N LYS A 36 -10.40 -1.47 10.30
CA LYS A 36 -9.85 -2.00 11.55
C LYS A 36 -9.26 -0.86 12.38
N PRO A 37 -9.62 -0.74 13.67
CA PRO A 37 -9.07 0.27 14.56
C PRO A 37 -7.62 -0.04 14.92
N ILE A 38 -6.77 0.99 14.86
CA ILE A 38 -5.37 0.94 15.27
C ILE A 38 -5.13 1.87 16.45
N CYS A 39 -4.39 1.40 17.46
CA CYS A 39 -4.03 2.22 18.61
C CYS A 39 -2.97 3.25 18.21
N LEU A 40 -3.18 4.52 18.53
CA LEU A 40 -2.27 5.62 18.21
C LEU A 40 -1.03 5.67 19.12
N ILE A 41 -1.05 4.94 20.24
CA ILE A 41 0.08 4.88 21.18
C ILE A 41 1.08 3.79 20.77
N CYS A 42 0.60 2.56 20.57
CA CYS A 42 1.44 1.39 20.31
C CYS A 42 1.31 0.81 18.90
N SER A 43 0.53 1.42 18.01
CA SER A 43 0.29 0.95 16.64
C SER A 43 -0.30 -0.46 16.52
N THR A 44 -0.85 -1.02 17.62
CA THR A 44 -1.50 -2.33 17.60
C THR A 44 -2.88 -2.25 16.94
N THR A 45 -3.17 -3.17 16.03
CA THR A 45 -4.48 -3.26 15.36
C THR A 45 -5.42 -4.20 16.11
N VAL A 46 -6.64 -3.76 16.39
CA VAL A 46 -7.67 -4.59 17.03
C VAL A 46 -8.59 -5.17 15.96
N ALA A 47 -8.68 -6.50 15.89
CA ALA A 47 -9.41 -7.20 14.82
C ALA A 47 -10.93 -6.96 14.82
N ILE A 48 -11.52 -6.74 16.00
CA ILE A 48 -12.98 -6.62 16.17
C ILE A 48 -13.30 -5.21 16.69
N VAL A 49 -14.05 -4.46 15.87
CA VAL A 49 -14.53 -3.11 16.17
C VAL A 49 -15.64 -3.15 17.23
N LYS A 50 -15.24 -3.19 18.50
CA LYS A 50 -16.14 -3.11 19.65
C LYS A 50 -15.52 -2.20 20.70
N LYS A 51 -16.33 -1.28 21.24
CA LYS A 51 -15.95 -0.39 22.35
C LYS A 51 -15.20 -1.14 23.46
N TYR A 52 -15.74 -2.26 23.93
CA TYR A 52 -15.13 -3.09 24.98
C TYR A 52 -13.69 -3.50 24.67
N ASN A 53 -13.40 -3.89 23.41
CA ASN A 53 -12.04 -4.31 23.03
C ASN A 53 -11.05 -3.15 23.05
N LEU A 54 -11.47 -1.98 22.55
CA LEU A 54 -10.64 -0.77 22.52
C LEU A 54 -10.39 -0.24 23.93
N GLU A 55 -11.44 -0.17 24.73
CA GLU A 55 -11.38 0.29 26.11
C GLU A 55 -10.51 -0.63 26.97
N ARG A 56 -10.68 -1.96 26.84
CA ARG A 56 -9.83 -2.93 27.53
C ARG A 56 -8.37 -2.79 27.12
N HIS A 57 -8.09 -2.68 25.82
CA HIS A 57 -6.74 -2.48 25.32
C HIS A 57 -6.10 -1.23 25.93
N PHE A 58 -6.82 -0.10 25.91
CA PHE A 58 -6.33 1.15 26.47
C PHE A 58 -6.06 1.02 27.97
N LYS A 59 -7.02 0.49 28.74
CA LYS A 59 -6.88 0.34 30.20
C LYS A 59 -5.76 -0.62 30.61
N GLN A 60 -5.53 -1.70 29.86
CA GLN A 60 -4.53 -2.71 30.20
C GLN A 60 -3.11 -2.31 29.77
N ASN A 61 -2.95 -1.71 28.59
CA ASN A 61 -1.63 -1.41 28.04
C ASN A 61 -1.20 0.04 28.29
N HIS A 62 -2.15 0.95 28.53
CA HIS A 62 -1.94 2.40 28.59
C HIS A 62 -2.63 3.05 29.80
N SER A 63 -2.71 2.33 30.92
CA SER A 63 -3.40 2.77 32.16
C SER A 63 -2.97 4.14 32.68
N LYS A 64 -1.69 4.49 32.52
CA LYS A 64 -1.11 5.76 33.00
C LYS A 64 -1.27 6.93 32.02
N PHE A 65 -1.67 6.66 30.77
CA PHE A 65 -1.65 7.69 29.72
C PHE A 65 -2.57 8.88 30.03
N ASN A 66 -3.69 8.64 30.71
CA ASN A 66 -4.61 9.72 31.10
C ASN A 66 -4.04 10.65 32.17
N GLN A 67 -2.94 10.28 32.86
CA GLN A 67 -2.25 11.17 33.81
C GLN A 67 -1.46 12.26 33.06
N ASP A 68 -0.75 11.85 32.01
CA ASP A 68 0.07 12.76 31.20
C ASP A 68 -0.76 13.53 30.16
N TYR A 69 -1.81 12.90 29.63
CA TYR A 69 -2.68 13.45 28.60
C TYR A 69 -4.16 13.30 28.97
N PRO A 70 -4.70 14.18 29.82
CA PRO A 70 -6.09 14.13 30.25
C PRO A 70 -7.07 14.22 29.08
N GLU A 71 -8.23 13.57 29.22
CA GLU A 71 -9.31 13.64 28.23
C GLU A 71 -9.80 15.09 28.08
N GLY A 72 -10.04 15.53 26.83
CA GLY A 72 -10.45 16.90 26.52
C GLY A 72 -9.34 17.96 26.58
N SER A 73 -8.12 17.59 26.98
CA SER A 73 -6.98 18.52 26.98
C SER A 73 -6.48 18.83 25.55
N VAL A 74 -5.91 20.03 25.37
CA VAL A 74 -5.26 20.43 24.10
C VAL A 74 -4.08 19.50 23.79
N LEU A 75 -3.30 19.11 24.80
CA LEU A 75 -2.17 18.19 24.66
C LEU A 75 -2.58 16.85 24.03
N ARG A 76 -3.75 16.33 24.42
CA ARG A 76 -4.28 15.08 23.87
C ARG A 76 -4.69 15.23 22.41
N THR A 77 -5.37 16.33 22.07
CA THR A 77 -5.73 16.64 20.69
C THR A 77 -4.51 16.75 19.78
N ASP A 78 -3.46 17.43 20.25
CA ASP A 78 -2.21 17.56 19.51
C ASP A 78 -1.49 16.22 19.34
N PHE A 79 -1.49 15.38 20.38
CA PHE A 79 -0.96 14.02 20.30
C PHE A 79 -1.68 13.19 19.25
N VAL A 80 -3.02 13.20 19.27
CA VAL A 80 -3.86 12.46 18.31
C VAL A 80 -3.59 12.93 16.88
N ASN A 81 -3.60 14.24 16.65
CA ASN A 81 -3.36 14.83 15.34
C ASN A 81 -1.96 14.48 14.80
N ARG A 82 -0.94 14.57 15.65
CA ARG A 82 0.43 14.19 15.29
C ARG A 82 0.52 12.71 14.93
N LYS A 83 -0.06 11.82 15.77
CA LYS A 83 -0.06 10.38 15.52
C LYS A 83 -0.83 9.98 14.26
N LYS A 84 -1.94 10.65 13.97
CA LYS A 84 -2.66 10.47 12.70
C LYS A 84 -1.81 10.85 11.49
N ARG A 85 -1.08 11.97 11.56
CA ARG A 85 -0.17 12.37 10.48
C ARG A 85 0.95 11.34 10.29
N GLU A 86 1.60 10.92 11.37
CA GLU A 86 2.63 9.87 11.36
C GLU A 86 2.10 8.59 10.68
N LEU A 87 0.92 8.11 11.10
CA LEU A 87 0.28 6.93 10.55
C LEU A 87 -0.07 7.10 9.06
N CYS A 88 -0.60 8.26 8.67
CA CYS A 88 -0.93 8.57 7.29
C CYS A 88 0.33 8.52 6.39
N CYS A 89 1.41 9.16 6.83
CA CYS A 89 2.70 9.13 6.13
C CYS A 89 3.21 7.69 5.96
N GLN A 90 3.23 6.90 7.03
CA GLN A 90 3.63 5.49 6.97
C GLN A 90 2.78 4.69 5.96
N GLN A 91 1.45 4.86 6.00
CA GLN A 91 0.56 4.19 5.07
C GLN A 91 0.68 4.67 3.61
N ASN A 92 1.20 5.87 3.38
CA ASN A 92 1.36 6.41 2.03
C ASN A 92 2.64 5.91 1.37
N LEU A 93 3.70 5.65 2.15
CA LEU A 93 4.94 5.04 1.64
C LEU A 93 4.67 3.67 1.00
N PHE A 94 3.96 2.78 1.70
CA PHE A 94 3.60 1.46 1.15
C PHE A 94 2.70 1.54 -0.08
N LYS A 95 1.76 2.50 -0.12
CA LYS A 95 0.90 2.70 -1.30
C LYS A 95 1.69 3.21 -2.50
N LYS A 96 2.65 4.11 -2.28
CA LYS A 96 3.51 4.61 -3.35
C LYS A 96 4.28 3.45 -3.99
N GLN A 97 4.95 2.64 -3.17
CA GLN A 97 5.68 1.45 -3.65
C GLN A 97 4.77 0.47 -4.39
N SER A 98 3.58 0.17 -3.83
CA SER A 98 2.62 -0.73 -4.49
C SER A 98 2.18 -0.23 -5.87
N LYS A 99 1.98 1.08 -6.04
CA LYS A 99 1.59 1.68 -7.33
C LYS A 99 2.73 1.65 -8.34
N GLU A 100 3.95 1.94 -7.89
CA GLU A 100 5.15 1.89 -8.72
C GLU A 100 5.37 0.47 -9.27
N VAL A 101 5.27 -0.55 -8.41
CA VAL A 101 5.35 -1.96 -8.83
C VAL A 101 4.24 -2.31 -9.82
N GLU A 102 2.99 -1.89 -9.56
CA GLU A 102 1.87 -2.14 -10.49
C GLU A 102 2.09 -1.49 -11.86
N SER A 103 2.62 -0.26 -11.89
CA SER A 103 2.98 0.46 -13.12
C SER A 103 4.05 -0.30 -13.91
N MET A 104 5.10 -0.77 -13.23
CA MET A 104 6.19 -1.53 -13.84
C MET A 104 5.73 -2.87 -14.40
N VAL A 105 4.87 -3.59 -13.68
CA VAL A 105 4.27 -4.85 -14.17
C VAL A 105 3.46 -4.59 -15.43
N LYS A 106 2.64 -3.53 -15.46
CA LYS A 106 1.90 -3.13 -16.68
C LYS A 106 2.83 -2.79 -17.84
N ALA A 107 3.96 -2.14 -17.58
CA ALA A 107 4.96 -1.84 -18.61
C ALA A 107 5.54 -3.12 -19.21
N SER A 108 5.98 -4.05 -18.36
CA SER A 108 6.53 -5.34 -18.81
C SER A 108 5.52 -6.11 -19.67
N TYR A 109 4.25 -6.16 -19.25
CA TYR A 109 3.18 -6.78 -20.00
C TYR A 109 2.96 -6.12 -21.37
N LYS A 110 2.97 -4.79 -21.42
CA LYS A 110 2.85 -4.04 -22.69
C LYS A 110 4.01 -4.33 -23.65
N ILE A 111 5.24 -4.43 -23.14
CA ILE A 111 6.43 -4.78 -23.94
C ILE A 111 6.30 -6.21 -24.47
N SER A 112 5.92 -7.19 -23.63
CA SER A 112 5.68 -8.56 -24.08
C SER A 112 4.57 -8.64 -25.13
N LEU A 113 3.48 -7.89 -24.96
CA LEU A 113 2.38 -7.83 -25.92
C LEU A 113 2.82 -7.22 -27.26
N LEU A 114 3.67 -6.19 -27.21
CA LEU A 114 4.24 -5.56 -28.39
C LEU A 114 5.10 -6.57 -29.18
N LEU A 115 5.96 -7.33 -28.49
CA LEU A 115 6.78 -8.37 -29.10
C LEU A 115 5.91 -9.44 -29.78
N ALA A 116 4.89 -9.94 -29.07
CA ALA A 116 3.98 -10.95 -29.59
C ALA A 116 3.19 -10.47 -30.82
N ARG A 117 2.74 -9.21 -30.83
CA ARG A 117 1.97 -8.61 -31.93
C ARG A 117 2.82 -8.34 -33.17
N LYS A 118 4.02 -7.80 -32.99
CA LYS A 118 4.89 -7.41 -34.10
C LYS A 118 5.59 -8.59 -34.75
N LYS A 119 5.67 -9.75 -34.07
CA LYS A 119 6.33 -10.98 -34.56
C LYS A 119 7.77 -10.76 -35.06
N LYS A 120 8.44 -9.74 -34.51
CA LYS A 120 9.81 -9.36 -34.81
C LYS A 120 10.72 -9.78 -33.63
N PRO A 121 11.97 -10.19 -33.88
CA PRO A 121 12.91 -10.50 -32.82
C PRO A 121 13.26 -9.23 -32.02
N PHE A 122 13.69 -9.40 -30.77
CA PHE A 122 14.12 -8.29 -29.92
C PHE A 122 15.35 -7.52 -30.48
N SER A 123 16.02 -8.07 -31.48
CA SER A 123 17.11 -7.42 -32.22
C SER A 123 16.65 -6.31 -33.17
N ASP A 124 15.34 -6.15 -33.41
CA ASP A 124 14.81 -5.09 -34.26
C ASP A 124 14.82 -3.74 -33.52
N GLY A 125 15.53 -2.75 -34.07
CA GLY A 125 15.70 -1.44 -33.43
C GLY A 125 14.41 -0.65 -33.26
N GLU A 126 13.38 -0.85 -34.10
CA GLU A 126 12.07 -0.18 -33.92
C GLU A 126 11.35 -0.74 -32.69
N ILE A 127 11.43 -2.06 -32.49
CA ILE A 127 10.87 -2.75 -31.33
C ILE A 127 11.54 -2.29 -30.04
N VAL A 128 12.87 -2.16 -30.05
CA VAL A 128 13.63 -1.67 -28.88
C VAL A 128 13.25 -0.23 -28.55
N LYS A 129 13.12 0.65 -29.56
CA LYS A 129 12.68 2.05 -29.36
C LYS A 129 11.29 2.14 -28.75
N GLU A 130 10.33 1.38 -29.28
CA GLU A 130 8.94 1.38 -28.81
C GLU A 130 8.84 0.77 -27.39
N ALA A 131 9.58 -0.30 -27.11
CA ALA A 131 9.65 -0.91 -25.77
C ALA A 131 10.26 0.02 -24.71
N LEU A 132 11.35 0.73 -25.04
CA LEU A 132 11.97 1.70 -24.15
C LEU A 132 11.08 2.92 -23.89
N SER A 133 10.33 3.37 -24.90
CA SER A 133 9.32 4.43 -24.72
C SER A 133 8.22 4.01 -23.74
N ILE A 134 7.70 2.78 -23.88
CA ILE A 134 6.72 2.21 -22.93
C ILE A 134 7.31 2.14 -21.52
N PHE A 135 8.55 1.67 -21.38
CA PHE A 135 9.22 1.60 -20.08
C PHE A 135 9.36 2.99 -19.44
N ALA A 136 9.82 3.98 -20.21
CA ALA A 136 10.03 5.34 -19.76
C ALA A 136 8.73 6.03 -19.29
N GLN A 137 7.59 5.71 -19.91
CA GLN A 137 6.28 6.23 -19.49
C GLN A 137 5.81 5.68 -18.12
N HIS A 138 6.30 4.51 -17.72
CA HIS A 138 5.84 3.82 -16.50
C HIS A 138 6.88 3.88 -15.37
N CYS A 139 8.11 4.30 -15.67
CA CYS A 139 9.18 4.52 -14.71
C CYS A 139 9.00 5.88 -14.02
N GLU A 140 8.77 5.87 -12.70
CA GLU A 140 8.59 7.09 -11.89
C GLU A 140 9.91 7.62 -11.29
N ASP A 141 11.06 7.11 -11.73
CA ASP A 141 12.37 7.48 -11.17
C ASP A 141 12.82 8.85 -11.70
N GLN A 142 13.08 9.78 -10.78
CA GLN A 142 13.58 11.13 -11.08
C GLN A 142 14.98 11.12 -11.72
N ASN A 143 15.72 10.03 -11.60
CA ASN A 143 17.04 9.85 -12.20
C ASN A 143 16.98 9.26 -13.61
N VAL A 144 15.86 8.66 -13.99
CA VAL A 144 15.66 8.06 -15.30
C VAL A 144 14.93 9.06 -16.18
N LYS A 145 15.67 10.07 -16.68
CA LYS A 145 15.10 11.02 -17.64
C LYS A 145 14.91 10.31 -18.99
N VAL A 146 13.69 10.38 -19.53
CA VAL A 146 13.33 9.87 -20.87
C VAL A 146 14.30 10.35 -21.95
N SER A 147 14.89 11.54 -21.78
CA SER A 147 15.91 12.12 -22.66
C SER A 147 17.20 11.28 -22.74
N HIS A 148 17.60 10.59 -21.67
CA HIS A 148 18.79 9.74 -21.66
C HIS A 148 18.58 8.45 -22.49
N PHE A 149 17.35 7.93 -22.52
CA PHE A 149 17.03 6.80 -23.40
C PHE A 149 17.01 7.20 -24.87
N GLN A 150 16.60 8.44 -25.19
CA GLN A 150 16.68 8.96 -26.55
C GLN A 150 18.13 9.10 -27.02
N GLU A 151 19.06 9.51 -26.15
CA GLU A 151 20.51 9.55 -26.43
C GLU A 151 21.11 8.15 -26.63
N ILE A 152 20.77 7.16 -25.79
CA ILE A 152 21.20 5.76 -25.97
C ILE A 152 20.67 5.17 -27.28
N LEU A 153 19.45 5.54 -27.69
CA LEU A 153 18.82 5.12 -28.95
C LEU A 153 19.33 5.87 -30.20
N LEU A 154 20.10 6.95 -30.01
CA LEU A 154 20.74 7.77 -31.06
C LEU A 154 22.20 7.37 -31.32
N GLN A 155 22.82 6.59 -30.43
CA GLN A 155 24.07 5.91 -30.73
C GLN A 155 23.75 4.61 -31.48
N ASP A 156 23.91 4.64 -32.81
CA ASP A 156 23.71 3.52 -33.75
C ASP A 156 24.64 2.30 -33.52
N GLU A 157 25.06 2.00 -32.29
CA GLU A 157 26.03 0.94 -31.96
C GLU A 157 25.42 -0.41 -31.58
N TRP A 158 24.10 -0.60 -31.65
CA TRP A 158 23.53 -1.96 -31.48
C TRP A 158 23.83 -2.89 -32.68
N LYS A 159 24.24 -2.32 -33.82
CA LYS A 159 24.59 -3.06 -35.04
C LYS A 159 25.98 -3.72 -34.99
N THR A 160 26.82 -3.42 -34.01
CA THR A 160 28.21 -3.90 -33.93
C THR A 160 28.47 -4.86 -32.77
N CYS A 161 27.46 -5.25 -31.99
CA CYS A 161 27.60 -6.28 -30.95
C CYS A 161 28.07 -7.63 -31.54
N PRO A 162 29.31 -8.08 -31.29
CA PRO A 162 29.85 -9.31 -31.88
C PRO A 162 29.16 -10.59 -31.39
N LEU A 163 28.30 -10.49 -30.36
CA LEU A 163 27.60 -11.62 -29.75
C LEU A 163 26.33 -12.05 -30.49
N ILE A 164 25.90 -11.35 -31.54
CA ILE A 164 24.69 -11.71 -32.33
C ILE A 164 25.06 -12.46 -33.62
N SER A 165 26.32 -12.44 -34.07
CA SER A 165 26.72 -13.09 -35.34
C SER A 165 26.92 -14.62 -35.26
N ALA A 166 26.81 -15.22 -34.06
CA ALA A 166 27.19 -16.62 -33.84
C ALA A 166 26.04 -17.60 -33.59
N THR A 167 24.78 -17.25 -33.88
CA THR A 167 23.67 -18.21 -33.77
C THR A 167 22.96 -18.39 -35.10
N LYS A 168 23.63 -19.10 -36.02
CA LYS A 168 22.95 -19.83 -37.10
C LYS A 168 22.06 -20.90 -36.43
N PHE A 169 20.81 -20.55 -36.13
CA PHE A 169 19.76 -21.54 -35.91
C PHE A 169 19.49 -22.23 -37.25
N LYS A 170 20.16 -23.37 -37.46
CA LYS A 170 19.89 -24.27 -38.56
C LYS A 170 18.64 -25.06 -38.17
N ILE A 171 17.51 -24.70 -38.76
CA ILE A 171 16.27 -25.48 -38.68
C ILE A 171 16.47 -26.70 -39.59
N LEU A 172 16.37 -27.89 -39.00
CA LEU A 172 16.15 -29.15 -39.72
C LEU A 172 14.68 -29.23 -40.17
#